data_AF-A0A561WIL3-F1
#
_entry.id   AF-A0A561WIL3-F1
#
_cell.length_a   1.000
_cell.length_b   1.000
_cell.length_c   1.000
_cell.angle_alpha   90.00
_cell.angle_beta   90.00
_cell.angle_gamma   90.00
#
_symmetry.space_group_name_H-M   'P 1'
#
loop_
_entity.id
_entity.type
_entity.pdbx_description
1 polymer ?
#
loop_
_entity_poly.entity_id
_entity_poly.type
_entity_poly.pdbx_seq_one_letter_code
_entity_poly.pdbx_strand_id
1 'polypeptide(L)'
;MSITYNFGQINDVAVAIGTFEGQMDQQLNDLYTAFTQLFAADWTGAAGEACDQARQKWNQGATEIKTALASVGMRLGASAERMQQIDQQIAAGM
;
A
#
# COMPACT_ATOMS: atom_id res chain seq x y z
N MET A 1 -16.91 31.49 -3.83
CA MET A 1 -16.98 30.02 -4.06
C MET A 1 -16.08 29.37 -3.02
N SER A 2 -16.67 28.81 -1.96
CA SER A 2 -15.94 27.97 -1.00
C SER A 2 -15.79 26.60 -1.66
N ILE A 3 -14.56 26.16 -1.94
CA ILE A 3 -14.39 24.77 -2.33
C ILE A 3 -14.49 23.95 -1.03
N THR A 4 -15.65 23.37 -0.78
CA THR A 4 -15.91 22.57 0.41
C THR A 4 -15.21 21.22 0.26
N TYR A 5 -13.93 21.15 0.61
CA TYR A 5 -13.21 19.89 0.75
C TYR A 5 -13.43 19.31 2.13
N ASN A 6 -13.81 18.04 2.20
CA ASN A 6 -14.05 17.35 3.46
C ASN A 6 -12.71 16.80 3.98
N PHE A 7 -11.90 17.66 4.60
CA PHE A 7 -10.55 17.34 5.09
C PHE A 7 -10.51 16.09 5.99
N GLY A 8 -11.56 15.87 6.79
CA GLY A 8 -11.70 14.64 7.58
C GLY A 8 -11.65 13.39 6.70
N GLN A 9 -12.38 13.39 5.58
CA GLN A 9 -12.43 12.24 4.67
C GLN A 9 -11.08 11.95 4.01
N ILE A 10 -10.28 12.97 3.69
CA ILE A 10 -8.94 12.77 3.11
C ILE A 10 -8.01 12.08 4.11
N ASN A 11 -8.02 12.56 5.36
CA ASN A 11 -7.23 11.96 6.42
C ASN A 11 -7.71 10.54 6.75
N ASP A 12 -9.02 10.31 6.80
CA ASP A 12 -9.62 9.00 7.03
C ASP A 12 -9.23 8.00 5.94
N VAL A 13 -9.22 8.41 4.67
CA VAL A 13 -8.78 7.58 3.54
C VAL A 13 -7.28 7.28 3.64
N ALA A 14 -6.44 8.25 4.01
CA ALA A 14 -5.01 8.01 4.19
C ALA A 14 -4.72 6.99 5.31
N VAL A 15 -5.42 7.11 6.45
CA VAL A 15 -5.35 6.14 7.55
C VAL A 15 -5.85 4.75 7.12
N ALA A 16 -6.94 4.71 6.35
CA ALA A 16 -7.48 3.46 5.81
C ALA A 16 -6.49 2.77 4.85
N ILE A 17 -5.80 3.54 3.99
CA ILE A 17 -4.77 3.02 3.08
C ILE A 17 -3.61 2.42 3.89
N GLY A 18 -3.07 3.14 4.88
CA GLY A 18 -1.98 2.60 5.71
C GLY A 18 -2.38 1.36 6.51
N THR A 19 -3.62 1.32 7.01
CA THR A 19 -4.16 0.13 7.69
C THR A 19 -4.27 -1.06 6.73
N PHE A 20 -4.76 -0.82 5.52
CA PHE A 20 -4.87 -1.83 4.48
C PHE A 20 -3.50 -2.36 4.03
N GLU A 21 -2.50 -1.48 3.85
CA GLU A 21 -1.11 -1.87 3.56
C GLU A 21 -0.57 -2.85 4.61
N GLY A 22 -0.73 -2.54 5.90
CA GLY A 22 -0.28 -3.43 6.97
C GLY A 22 -0.99 -4.79 6.98
N GLN A 23 -2.30 -4.81 6.75
CA GLN A 23 -3.06 -6.06 6.63
C GLN A 23 -2.64 -6.88 5.41
N MET A 24 -2.43 -6.22 4.27
CA MET A 24 -1.99 -6.86 3.05
C MET A 24 -0.59 -7.46 3.23
N ASP A 25 0.33 -6.76 3.87
CA ASP A 25 1.67 -7.27 4.20
C ASP A 25 1.61 -8.57 5.01
N GLN A 26 0.75 -8.61 6.02
CA GLN A 26 0.54 -9.80 6.83
C GLN A 26 -0.03 -10.95 5.98
N GLN A 27 -1.07 -10.70 5.20
CA GLN A 27 -1.67 -11.71 4.32
C GLN A 27 -0.68 -12.23 3.27
N LEU A 28 0.16 -11.35 2.74
CA LEU A 28 1.16 -11.70 1.74
C LEU A 28 2.23 -12.64 2.34
N ASN A 29 2.66 -12.37 3.57
CA ASN A 29 3.56 -13.23 4.32
C ASN A 29 2.90 -14.56 4.70
N ASP A 30 1.66 -14.53 5.20
CA ASP A 30 0.95 -15.74 5.61
C ASP A 30 0.76 -16.70 4.43
N LEU A 31 0.38 -16.18 3.25
CA LEU A 31 0.26 -16.99 2.04
C LEU A 31 1.62 -17.55 1.62
N TYR A 32 2.68 -16.74 1.67
CA TYR A 32 4.03 -17.19 1.34
C TYR A 32 4.51 -18.29 2.29
N THR A 33 4.23 -18.17 3.58
CA THR A 33 4.55 -19.18 4.59
C THR A 33 3.74 -20.45 4.34
N ALA A 34 2.43 -20.36 4.11
CA ALA A 34 1.59 -21.52 3.81
C ALA A 34 2.04 -22.23 2.52
N PHE A 35 2.35 -21.47 1.47
CA PHE A 35 2.94 -21.98 0.23
C PHE A 35 4.26 -22.70 0.54
N THR A 36 5.18 -22.04 1.23
CA THR A 36 6.48 -22.64 1.58
C THR A 36 6.31 -23.89 2.43
N GLN A 37 5.42 -23.93 3.42
CA GLN A 37 5.14 -25.10 4.23
C GLN A 37 4.56 -26.27 3.42
N LEU A 38 3.65 -25.98 2.48
CA LEU A 38 3.08 -27.00 1.60
C LEU A 38 4.16 -27.64 0.70
N PHE A 39 5.16 -26.86 0.28
CA PHE A 39 6.15 -27.25 -0.72
C PHE A 39 7.55 -27.56 -0.16
N ALA A 40 7.85 -27.26 1.10
CA ALA A 40 9.16 -27.47 1.73
C ALA A 40 9.48 -28.94 2.04
N ALA A 41 8.52 -29.84 1.90
CA ALA A 41 8.73 -31.24 2.25
C ALA A 41 9.57 -32.01 1.21
N ASP A 42 9.41 -31.84 -0.10
CA ASP A 42 9.91 -32.89 -1.03
C ASP A 42 10.20 -32.51 -2.50
N TRP A 43 10.17 -31.24 -2.92
CA TRP A 43 10.24 -30.93 -4.36
C TRP A 43 11.66 -30.59 -4.82
N THR A 44 12.40 -31.63 -5.25
CA THR A 44 13.68 -31.50 -5.97
C THR A 44 13.47 -31.48 -7.50
N GLY A 45 14.44 -30.96 -8.26
CA GLY A 45 14.37 -30.90 -9.73
C GLY A 45 13.46 -29.77 -10.26
N ALA A 46 12.85 -29.97 -11.44
CA ALA A 46 12.06 -28.94 -12.14
C ALA A 46 10.90 -28.35 -11.32
N ALA A 47 10.40 -29.12 -10.35
CA ALA A 47 9.31 -28.72 -9.48
C ALA A 47 9.77 -27.68 -8.42
N GLY A 48 11.02 -27.78 -7.97
CA GLY A 48 11.66 -26.78 -7.11
C GLY A 48 11.90 -25.46 -7.85
N GLU A 49 12.40 -25.52 -9.09
CA GLU A 49 12.59 -24.31 -9.92
C GLU A 49 11.28 -23.56 -10.20
N ALA A 50 10.20 -24.27 -10.51
CA ALA A 50 8.88 -23.67 -10.71
C ALA A 50 8.36 -23.00 -9.43
N CYS A 51 8.62 -23.61 -8.27
CA CYS A 51 8.27 -23.07 -6.96
C CYS A 51 9.05 -21.77 -6.69
N ASP A 52 10.36 -21.76 -6.96
CA ASP A 52 11.21 -20.57 -6.79
C ASP A 52 10.80 -19.43 -7.73
N GLN A 53 10.43 -19.72 -8.98
CA GLN A 53 9.88 -18.72 -9.90
C GLN A 53 8.55 -18.14 -9.40
N ALA A 54 7.67 -18.99 -8.85
CA ALA A 54 6.40 -18.53 -8.28
C ALA A 54 6.65 -17.61 -7.07
N ARG A 55 7.61 -17.94 -6.20
CA ARG A 55 8.04 -17.10 -5.08
C ARG A 55 8.57 -15.75 -5.54
N GLN A 56 9.40 -15.71 -6.57
CA GLN A 56 9.93 -14.46 -7.12
C GLN A 56 8.82 -13.56 -7.66
N LYS A 57 7.90 -14.12 -8.46
CA LYS A 57 6.75 -13.37 -9.00
C LYS A 57 5.85 -12.83 -7.90
N TRP A 58 5.60 -13.64 -6.87
CA TRP A 58 4.83 -13.22 -5.70
C TRP A 58 5.46 -12.00 -5.01
N ASN A 59 6.75 -12.08 -4.67
CA ASN A 59 7.46 -11.00 -4.00
C ASN A 59 7.50 -9.73 -4.85
N GLN A 60 7.64 -9.87 -6.17
CA GLN A 60 7.62 -8.73 -7.09
C GLN A 60 6.24 -8.05 -7.11
N GLY A 61 5.16 -8.82 -7.30
CA GLY A 61 3.80 -8.28 -7.29
C GLY A 61 3.43 -7.64 -5.95
N ALA A 62 3.80 -8.27 -4.84
CA ALA A 62 3.66 -7.70 -3.49
C ALA A 62 4.32 -6.32 -3.38
N THR A 63 5.56 -6.19 -3.87
CA THR A 63 6.32 -4.93 -3.84
C THR A 63 5.65 -3.86 -4.69
N GLU A 64 5.17 -4.22 -5.88
CA GLU A 64 4.46 -3.29 -6.78
C GLU A 64 3.18 -2.76 -6.14
N ILE A 65 2.38 -3.61 -5.49
CA ILE A 65 1.15 -3.18 -4.82
C ILE A 65 1.48 -2.24 -3.66
N LYS A 66 2.46 -2.56 -2.81
CA LYS A 66 2.91 -1.65 -1.73
C LYS A 66 3.36 -0.29 -2.28
N THR A 67 4.12 -0.30 -3.37
CA THR A 67 4.60 0.94 -4.00
C THR A 67 3.45 1.79 -4.53
N ALA A 68 2.45 1.16 -5.15
CA ALA A 68 1.26 1.84 -5.64
C ALA A 68 0.44 2.47 -4.50
N LEU A 69 0.21 1.72 -3.42
CA LEU A 69 -0.53 2.20 -2.26
C LEU A 69 0.21 3.36 -1.56
N ALA A 70 1.51 3.24 -1.38
CA ALA A 70 2.33 4.30 -0.78
C ALA A 70 2.31 5.58 -1.64
N SER A 71 2.35 5.42 -2.96
CA SER A 71 2.22 6.54 -3.91
C SER A 71 0.87 7.24 -3.78
N VAL A 72 -0.22 6.48 -3.66
CA VAL A 72 -1.56 7.05 -3.44
C VAL A 72 -1.63 7.77 -2.09
N GLY A 73 -1.13 7.16 -1.02
CA GLY A 73 -1.07 7.77 0.32
C GLY A 73 -0.26 9.08 0.35
N MET A 74 0.92 9.10 -0.25
CA MET A 74 1.75 10.31 -0.36
C MET A 74 1.06 11.43 -1.14
N ARG A 75 0.39 11.12 -2.25
CA ARG A 75 -0.34 12.12 -3.05
C ARG A 75 -1.53 12.70 -2.29
N LEU A 76 -2.22 11.88 -1.50
CA LEU A 76 -3.29 12.33 -0.59
C LEU A 76 -2.74 13.26 0.50
N GLY A 77 -1.64 12.86 1.17
CA GLY A 77 -1.00 13.69 2.20
C GLY A 77 -0.52 15.04 1.67
N ALA A 78 0.21 15.04 0.54
CA ALA A 78 0.69 16.27 -0.10
C ALA A 78 -0.46 17.19 -0.57
N SER A 79 -1.59 16.61 -0.99
CA SER A 79 -2.79 17.38 -1.33
C SER A 79 -3.39 18.05 -0.09
N ALA A 80 -3.44 17.34 1.04
CA ALA A 80 -3.94 17.88 2.30
C ALA A 80 -3.07 19.03 2.83
N GLU A 81 -1.74 18.88 2.83
CA GLU A 81 -0.80 19.93 3.25
C GLU A 81 -0.91 21.18 2.39
N ARG A 82 -0.95 21.00 1.06
CA ARG A 82 -1.06 22.12 0.11
C ARG A 82 -2.39 22.87 0.28
N MET A 83 -3.47 22.17 0.57
CA MET A 83 -4.75 22.79 0.87
C MET A 83 -4.76 23.57 2.18
N GLN A 84 -4.16 23.03 3.26
CA GLN A 84 -4.00 23.78 4.51
C GLN A 84 -3.21 25.08 4.30
N GLN A 85 -2.16 25.05 3.48
CA GLN A 85 -1.38 26.24 3.14
C GLN A 85 -2.22 27.28 2.38
N ILE A 86 -3.04 26.85 1.42
CA ILE A 86 -3.94 27.73 0.67
C ILE A 86 -4.99 28.36 1.60
N ASP A 87 -5.60 27.58 2.49
CA ASP A 87 -6.57 28.11 3.45
C ASP A 87 -5.95 29.13 4.41
N GLN A 88 -4.73 28.87 4.90
CA GLN A 88 -3.98 29.84 5.72
C GLN A 88 -3.68 31.13 4.95
N GLN A 89 -3.32 31.04 3.67
CA GLN A 89 -3.06 32.20 2.83
C GLN A 89 -4.33 33.01 2.55
N ILE A 90 -5.46 32.34 2.29
CA ILE A 90 -6.75 32.99 2.10
C ILE A 90 -7.21 33.66 3.41
N ALA A 91 -7.07 32.98 4.54
CA ALA A 91 -7.45 33.52 5.85
C ALA A 91 -6.55 34.68 6.32
N ALA A 92 -5.29 34.72 5.90
CA ALA A 92 -4.36 35.82 6.19
C ALA A 92 -4.47 36.99 5.19
N GLY A 93 -5.11 36.78 4.04
CA GLY A 93 -5.32 37.78 2.99
C GLY A 93 -6.70 38.43 3.00
N MET A 94 -7.63 37.93 3.81
CA MET A 94 -8.88 38.59 4.21
C MET A 94 -8.69 39.33 5.54
#